data_AF-A0A961DVU6-F1
#
_entry.id   AF-A0A961DVU6-F1
#
_cell.length_a   1.000
_cell.length_b   1.000
_cell.length_c   1.000
_cell.angle_alpha   90.00
_cell.angle_beta   90.00
_cell.angle_gamma   90.00
#
_symmetry.space_group_name_H-M   'P 1'
#
loop_
_entity.id
_entity.type
_entity.pdbx_description
1 polymer ?
#
loop_
_entity_poly.entity_id
_entity_poly.type
_entity_poly.pdbx_seq_one_letter_code
_entity_poly.pdbx_strand_id
1 'polypeptide(L)'
;MAIRKPETWGQFVSLAFYAGVMDAEAAFVPHTPDPNLGGTIVYAVRLDYFGKLSKVDQERLDALNPRANKKAPVFYVGQTSLPACKRYENHRNGHKASRWVKKYGQRLIEVDQWKPDFGVALPEKVIRAAWQLARRSNGDPLEREKALAELLRGQGYYVISH
;
A
#
# COMPACT_ATOMS: atom_id res chain seq x y z
N MET A 1 3.21 -49.48 -22.82
CA MET A 1 2.53 -48.22 -23.20
C MET A 1 1.45 -47.94 -22.19
N ALA A 2 1.67 -47.02 -21.26
CA ALA A 2 0.69 -46.65 -20.24
C ALA A 2 0.32 -45.17 -20.40
N ILE A 3 -0.95 -44.94 -20.71
CA ILE A 3 -1.57 -43.63 -20.90
C ILE A 3 -1.90 -43.08 -19.50
N ARG A 4 -1.30 -41.96 -19.10
CA ARG A 4 -1.71 -41.21 -17.89
C ARG A 4 -2.66 -40.08 -18.28
N LYS A 5 -3.82 -40.04 -17.62
CA LYS A 5 -4.82 -38.96 -17.69
C LYS A 5 -4.26 -37.67 -17.06
N PRO A 6 -4.67 -36.47 -17.52
CA PRO A 6 -4.35 -35.24 -16.82
C PRO A 6 -5.31 -34.99 -15.66
N GLU A 7 -4.75 -34.82 -14.46
CA GLU A 7 -5.46 -34.44 -13.25
C GLU A 7 -5.52 -32.90 -13.14
N THR A 8 -6.73 -32.43 -12.83
CA THR A 8 -7.20 -31.15 -12.28
C THR A 8 -6.14 -30.09 -11.87
N TRP A 9 -6.21 -28.92 -12.50
CA TRP A 9 -5.55 -27.69 -12.04
C TRP A 9 -6.46 -26.93 -11.08
N GLY A 10 -6.17 -27.03 -9.79
CA GLY A 10 -6.71 -26.18 -8.74
C GLY A 10 -5.58 -25.77 -7.80
N GLN A 11 -5.39 -24.46 -7.68
CA GLN A 11 -4.65 -23.75 -6.63
C GLN A 11 -3.14 -23.96 -6.55
N PHE A 12 -2.38 -22.84 -6.58
CA PHE A 12 -1.18 -22.50 -5.79
C PHE A 12 -0.43 -21.38 -6.53
N VAL A 13 -0.82 -20.12 -6.31
CA VAL A 13 0.06 -18.99 -6.64
C VAL A 13 1.12 -18.94 -5.55
N SER A 14 2.26 -19.55 -5.85
CA SER A 14 3.43 -19.68 -4.97
C SER A 14 4.11 -18.32 -4.77
N LEU A 15 4.51 -18.04 -3.53
CA LEU A 15 5.33 -16.91 -3.06
C LEU A 15 6.74 -16.81 -3.71
N ALA A 16 7.01 -17.57 -4.76
CA ALA A 16 8.34 -17.72 -5.36
C ALA A 16 8.71 -16.63 -6.39
N PHE A 17 7.83 -15.66 -6.69
CA PHE A 17 8.14 -14.62 -7.68
C PHE A 17 9.01 -13.47 -7.15
N TYR A 18 9.41 -13.48 -5.87
CA TYR A 18 10.11 -12.37 -5.21
C TYR A 18 11.53 -12.69 -4.71
N ALA A 19 12.16 -13.77 -5.19
CA ALA A 19 13.50 -14.19 -4.76
C ALA A 19 14.65 -13.81 -5.72
N GLY A 20 14.39 -13.01 -6.77
CA GLY A 20 15.31 -12.89 -7.91
C GLY A 20 16.18 -11.64 -8.04
N VAL A 21 16.25 -10.72 -7.07
CA VAL A 21 17.05 -9.47 -7.26
C VAL A 21 17.82 -9.10 -5.98
N MET A 22 18.81 -9.93 -5.66
CA MET A 22 19.92 -9.55 -4.79
C MET A 22 21.13 -9.33 -5.70
N ASP A 23 21.46 -8.06 -5.96
CA ASP A 23 22.83 -7.54 -6.02
C ASP A 23 22.85 -6.06 -6.41
N ALA A 24 23.94 -5.40 -6.01
CA ALA A 24 24.36 -4.02 -6.24
C ALA A 24 23.91 -2.95 -5.23
N GLU A 25 24.89 -2.48 -4.46
CA GLU A 25 24.95 -1.15 -3.84
C GLU A 25 24.81 -0.07 -4.92
N ALA A 26 23.57 0.30 -5.26
CA ALA A 26 23.30 1.45 -6.11
C ALA A 26 23.32 2.72 -5.25
N ALA A 27 24.23 3.64 -5.58
CA ALA A 27 24.25 5.00 -5.05
C ALA A 27 22.84 5.64 -5.10
N PHE A 28 22.49 6.38 -4.06
CA PHE A 28 21.21 7.09 -3.96
C PHE A 28 21.05 8.08 -5.13
N VAL A 29 20.31 7.67 -6.15
CA VAL A 29 19.76 8.57 -7.15
C VAL A 29 18.33 8.88 -6.70
N PRO A 30 17.97 10.14 -6.39
CA PRO A 30 16.57 10.48 -6.17
C PRO A 30 15.79 10.07 -7.42
N HIS A 31 14.85 9.12 -7.27
CA HIS A 31 14.02 8.66 -8.37
C HIS A 31 13.07 9.80 -8.75
N THR A 32 13.44 10.57 -9.77
CA THR A 32 12.50 11.45 -10.46
C THR A 32 11.59 10.53 -11.30
N PRO A 33 10.27 10.47 -11.01
CA PRO A 33 9.37 9.66 -11.82
C PRO A 33 9.44 10.14 -13.28
N ASP A 34 9.68 9.21 -14.21
CA ASP A 34 9.72 9.52 -15.64
C ASP A 34 8.36 10.10 -16.06
N PRO A 35 8.32 11.34 -16.57
CA PRO A 35 7.08 12.00 -16.95
C PRO A 35 6.36 11.30 -18.12
N ASN A 36 7.04 10.41 -18.86
CA ASN A 36 6.49 9.67 -19.99
C ASN A 36 5.94 8.29 -19.59
N LEU A 37 6.17 7.84 -18.36
CA LEU A 37 5.63 6.58 -17.87
C LEU A 37 4.13 6.76 -17.58
N GLY A 38 3.30 6.15 -18.42
CA GLY A 38 1.88 5.99 -18.17
C GLY A 38 1.60 5.20 -16.88
N GLY A 39 0.32 5.05 -16.55
CA GLY A 39 -0.13 4.17 -15.47
C GLY A 39 -0.40 4.87 -14.15
N THR A 40 -0.29 4.10 -13.06
CA THR A 40 -0.76 4.50 -11.72
C THR A 40 0.31 4.28 -10.66
N ILE A 41 0.24 5.10 -9.61
CA ILE A 41 0.96 4.92 -8.35
C ILE A 41 0.01 4.42 -7.27
N VAL A 42 0.56 3.81 -6.24
CA VAL A 42 -0.15 3.57 -4.96
C VAL A 42 0.43 4.54 -3.93
N TYR A 43 -0.43 5.18 -3.16
CA TYR A 43 -0.04 6.13 -2.12
C TYR A 43 -0.63 5.70 -0.78
N ALA A 44 -0.02 6.17 0.31
CA ALA A 44 -0.55 5.98 1.65
C ALA A 44 -0.72 7.33 2.37
N VAL A 45 -1.68 7.40 3.28
CA VAL A 45 -1.91 8.56 4.14
C VAL A 45 -2.01 8.05 5.57
N ARG A 46 -1.22 8.63 6.47
CA ARG A 46 -1.40 8.42 7.90
C ARG A 46 -2.61 9.20 8.37
N LEU A 47 -3.50 8.53 9.10
CA LEU A 47 -4.73 9.11 9.64
C LEU A 47 -4.56 9.42 11.13
N ASP A 48 -4.98 10.60 11.55
CA ASP A 48 -5.12 10.99 12.95
C ASP A 48 -6.50 10.55 13.48
N TYR A 49 -6.60 9.24 13.67
CA TYR A 49 -7.86 8.54 13.85
C TYR A 49 -8.07 8.02 15.30
N PHE A 50 -7.02 7.97 16.12
CA PHE A 50 -7.05 7.42 17.49
C PHE A 50 -8.18 7.95 18.37
N GLY A 51 -9.14 7.08 18.73
CA GLY A 51 -10.27 7.39 19.62
C GLY A 51 -11.37 8.26 19.01
N LYS A 52 -11.36 8.50 17.68
CA LYS A 52 -12.29 9.43 17.01
C LYS A 52 -13.40 8.78 16.19
N LEU A 53 -13.52 7.45 16.19
CA LEU A 53 -14.62 6.77 15.52
C LEU A 53 -15.71 6.33 16.48
N SER A 54 -16.90 6.18 15.89
CA SER A 54 -17.99 5.46 16.51
C SER A 54 -17.55 4.03 16.84
N LYS A 55 -18.14 3.45 17.88
CA LYS A 55 -17.91 2.04 18.25
C LYS A 55 -18.10 1.10 17.07
N VAL A 56 -19.14 1.33 16.26
CA VAL A 56 -19.48 0.50 15.09
C VAL A 56 -18.39 0.59 14.02
N ASP A 57 -17.87 1.78 13.73
CA ASP A 57 -16.81 1.91 12.73
C ASP A 57 -15.48 1.35 13.24
N GLN A 58 -15.20 1.47 14.54
CA GLN A 58 -14.04 0.80 15.14
C GLN A 58 -14.14 -0.73 15.04
N GLU A 59 -15.30 -1.31 15.34
CA GLU A 59 -15.54 -2.76 15.20
C GLU A 59 -15.36 -3.25 13.75
N ARG A 60 -15.84 -2.47 12.77
CA ARG A 60 -15.59 -2.77 11.34
C ARG A 60 -14.11 -2.74 11.00
N LEU A 61 -13.38 -1.75 11.51
CA LEU A 61 -11.93 -1.65 11.27
C LEU A 61 -11.17 -2.79 11.94
N ASP A 62 -11.55 -3.18 13.16
CA ASP A 62 -10.98 -4.32 13.87
C ASP A 62 -11.20 -5.62 13.09
N ALA A 63 -12.40 -5.82 12.54
CA ALA A 63 -12.71 -6.99 11.72
C ALA A 63 -11.87 -7.07 10.42
N LEU A 64 -11.59 -5.92 9.80
CA LEU A 64 -10.74 -5.85 8.60
C LEU A 64 -9.24 -5.95 8.91
N ASN A 65 -8.84 -5.71 10.16
CA ASN A 65 -7.45 -5.65 10.57
C ASN A 65 -7.23 -6.47 11.87
N PRO A 66 -7.47 -7.80 11.85
CA PRO A 66 -7.48 -8.62 13.07
C PRO A 66 -6.12 -8.72 13.78
N ARG A 67 -5.03 -8.35 13.09
CA ARG A 67 -3.67 -8.32 13.64
C ARG A 67 -3.22 -6.93 14.09
N ALA A 68 -4.07 -5.91 13.94
CA ALA A 68 -3.69 -4.55 14.24
C ALA A 68 -3.52 -4.34 15.75
N ASN A 69 -2.42 -3.68 16.12
CA ASN A 69 -2.24 -3.21 17.48
C ASN A 69 -3.10 -1.96 17.67
N LYS A 70 -3.97 -1.99 18.69
CA LYS A 70 -4.88 -0.88 19.01
C LYS A 70 -4.20 0.46 19.20
N LYS A 71 -2.88 0.53 19.48
CA LYS A 71 -2.06 1.76 19.61
C LYS A 71 -1.25 2.13 18.37
N ALA A 72 -1.29 1.32 17.31
CA ALA A 72 -0.53 1.54 16.09
C ALA A 72 -1.21 2.54 15.13
N PRO A 73 -0.44 3.36 14.40
CA PRO A 73 -0.98 4.28 13.39
C PRO A 73 -1.90 3.60 12.39
N VAL A 74 -2.80 4.40 11.83
CA VAL A 74 -3.76 3.94 10.83
C VAL A 74 -3.39 4.54 9.49
N PHE A 75 -3.30 3.67 8.48
CA PHE A 75 -2.99 4.07 7.13
C PHE A 75 -4.22 3.91 6.24
N TYR A 76 -4.48 4.94 5.44
CA TYR A 76 -5.30 4.79 4.24
C TYR A 76 -4.37 4.49 3.07
N VAL A 77 -4.69 3.48 2.27
CA VAL A 77 -3.98 3.15 1.02
C VAL A 77 -4.94 3.36 -0.15
N GLY A 78 -4.45 3.91 -1.24
CA GLY A 78 -5.22 4.05 -2.46
C GLY A 78 -4.33 4.18 -3.68
N GLN A 79 -4.93 4.09 -4.86
CA GLN A 79 -4.25 4.30 -6.13
C GLN A 79 -4.64 5.63 -6.82
N THR A 80 -3.77 6.11 -7.70
CA THR A 80 -4.09 7.23 -8.60
C THR A 80 -3.18 7.28 -9.83
N SER A 81 -3.65 7.89 -10.91
CA SER A 81 -2.80 8.31 -12.04
C SER A 81 -2.15 9.69 -11.84
N LEU A 82 -2.60 10.47 -10.84
CA LEU A 82 -2.04 11.78 -10.49
C LEU A 82 -0.77 11.63 -9.64
N PRO A 83 0.02 12.70 -9.44
CA PRO A 83 0.99 12.76 -8.35
C PRO A 83 0.31 12.57 -6.98
N ALA A 84 0.99 11.90 -6.05
CA ALA A 84 0.45 11.59 -4.71
C ALA A 84 0.02 12.86 -3.96
N CYS A 85 0.86 13.90 -4.00
CA CYS A 85 0.58 15.21 -3.41
C CYS A 85 -0.71 15.83 -3.95
N LYS A 86 -0.93 15.79 -5.27
CA LYS A 86 -2.14 16.33 -5.90
C LYS A 86 -3.37 15.52 -5.53
N ARG A 87 -3.26 14.19 -5.48
CA ARG A 87 -4.36 13.33 -5.06
C ARG A 87 -4.74 13.57 -3.60
N TYR A 88 -3.75 13.77 -2.73
CA TYR A 88 -3.96 14.12 -1.33
C TYR A 88 -4.65 15.48 -1.17
N GLU A 89 -4.20 16.50 -1.88
CA GLU A 89 -4.86 17.82 -1.93
C GLU A 89 -6.32 17.70 -2.37
N ASN A 90 -6.59 16.93 -3.44
CA ASN A 90 -7.95 16.67 -3.90
C ASN A 90 -8.83 16.05 -2.80
N HIS A 91 -8.30 15.09 -2.03
CA HIS A 91 -9.04 14.53 -0.88
C HIS A 91 -9.38 15.58 0.17
N ARG A 92 -8.40 16.41 0.54
CA ARG A 92 -8.56 17.48 1.54
C ARG A 92 -9.62 18.49 1.11
N ASN A 93 -9.68 18.80 -0.19
CA ASN A 93 -10.65 19.74 -0.77
C ASN A 93 -12.00 19.09 -1.13
N GLY A 94 -12.16 17.78 -0.95
CA GLY A 94 -13.41 17.07 -1.23
C GLY A 94 -13.61 16.59 -2.67
N HIS A 95 -12.62 16.75 -3.54
CA HIS A 95 -12.68 16.29 -4.93
C HIS A 95 -12.34 14.80 -5.04
N LYS A 96 -13.31 13.99 -5.47
CA LYS A 96 -13.20 12.51 -5.51
C LYS A 96 -12.62 11.96 -4.21
N ALA A 97 -13.08 12.51 -3.08
CA ALA A 97 -12.43 12.31 -1.80
C ALA A 97 -12.86 11.01 -1.12
N SER A 98 -11.89 10.31 -0.54
CA SER A 98 -12.11 9.34 0.52
C SER A 98 -12.55 10.09 1.75
N ARG A 99 -13.69 9.68 2.32
CA ARG A 99 -14.21 10.25 3.58
C ARG A 99 -13.18 10.20 4.71
N TRP A 100 -12.33 9.16 4.71
CA TRP A 100 -11.31 8.93 5.72
C TRP A 100 -10.17 9.94 5.61
N VAL A 101 -9.64 10.12 4.41
CA VAL A 101 -8.55 11.08 4.16
C VAL A 101 -9.03 12.51 4.36
N LYS A 102 -10.25 12.84 3.90
CA LYS A 102 -10.83 14.18 4.09
C LYS A 102 -11.00 14.53 5.58
N LYS A 103 -11.52 13.60 6.38
CA LYS A 103 -11.85 13.84 7.79
C LYS A 103 -10.67 13.66 8.74
N TYR A 104 -9.81 12.68 8.48
CA TYR A 104 -8.77 12.24 9.42
C TYR A 104 -7.35 12.28 8.83
N GLY A 105 -7.16 12.70 7.57
CA GLY A 105 -5.84 12.75 6.95
C GLY A 105 -4.87 13.64 7.74
N GLN A 106 -3.80 13.04 8.25
CA GLN A 106 -2.77 13.74 9.03
C GLN A 106 -1.56 14.07 8.16
N ARG A 107 -1.02 13.07 7.45
CA ARG A 107 0.22 13.18 6.68
C ARG A 107 0.16 12.29 5.44
N LEU A 108 0.51 12.84 4.29
CA LEU A 108 0.79 12.05 3.09
C LEU A 108 2.11 11.29 3.26
N ILE A 109 2.10 10.01 2.92
CA ILE A 109 3.30 9.19 2.79
C ILE A 109 3.53 8.96 1.29
N GLU A 110 4.63 9.49 0.76
CA GLU A 110 5.02 9.37 -0.65
C GLU A 110 5.69 8.01 -0.89
N VAL A 111 4.90 6.93 -0.79
CA VAL A 111 5.38 5.54 -0.87
C VAL A 111 6.06 5.23 -2.20
N ASP A 112 5.69 5.95 -3.25
CA ASP A 112 6.27 5.85 -4.59
C ASP A 112 7.68 6.44 -4.71
N GLN A 113 8.15 7.17 -3.70
CA GLN A 113 9.54 7.64 -3.59
C GLN A 113 10.39 6.65 -2.78
N TRP A 114 11.69 6.58 -3.09
CA TRP A 114 12.60 5.66 -2.39
C TRP A 114 12.74 6.04 -0.90
N LYS A 115 12.79 5.02 -0.03
CA LYS A 115 12.81 5.14 1.44
C LYS A 115 11.66 6.01 2.00
N PRO A 116 10.40 5.64 1.74
CA PRO A 116 9.27 6.39 2.28
C PRO A 116 9.27 6.38 3.81
N ASP A 117 9.07 7.55 4.40
CA ASP A 117 8.93 7.70 5.85
C ASP A 117 7.45 7.57 6.27
N PHE A 118 7.11 6.42 6.85
CA PHE A 118 5.78 6.15 7.38
C PHE A 118 5.50 6.86 8.74
N GLY A 119 6.49 7.55 9.30
CA GLY A 119 6.45 8.14 10.64
C GLY A 119 6.45 7.07 11.75
N VAL A 120 6.91 5.87 11.42
CA VAL A 120 7.14 4.71 12.29
C VAL A 120 8.34 3.93 11.76
N ALA A 121 9.08 3.28 12.65
CA ALA A 121 10.15 2.38 12.25
C ALA A 121 9.56 1.12 11.58
N LEU A 122 9.94 0.91 10.32
CA LEU A 122 9.64 -0.29 9.56
C LEU A 122 10.94 -1.02 9.19
N PRO A 123 10.95 -2.35 9.12
CA PRO A 123 12.09 -3.08 8.58
C PRO A 123 12.40 -2.65 7.15
N GLU A 124 13.68 -2.54 6.78
CA GLU A 124 14.09 -2.10 5.44
C GLU A 124 13.47 -2.96 4.31
N LYS A 125 13.34 -4.27 4.53
CA LYS A 125 12.65 -5.17 3.59
C LYS A 125 11.20 -4.74 3.30
N VAL A 126 10.50 -4.21 4.31
CA VAL A 126 9.12 -3.74 4.19
C VAL A 126 9.10 -2.41 3.44
N ILE A 127 10.03 -1.51 3.75
CA ILE A 127 10.19 -0.22 3.05
C ILE A 127 10.45 -0.45 1.56
N ARG A 128 11.37 -1.37 1.22
CA ARG A 128 11.70 -1.72 -0.17
C ARG A 128 10.50 -2.34 -0.89
N ALA A 129 9.81 -3.29 -0.26
CA ALA A 129 8.63 -3.93 -0.84
C ALA A 129 7.49 -2.91 -1.06
N ALA A 130 7.25 -2.02 -0.10
CA ALA A 130 6.24 -0.98 -0.21
C ALA A 130 6.52 -0.05 -1.40
N TRP A 131 7.77 0.41 -1.54
CA TRP A 131 8.20 1.23 -2.67
C TRP A 131 8.03 0.53 -4.01
N GLN A 132 8.41 -0.75 -4.10
CA GLN A 132 8.27 -1.54 -5.33
C GLN A 132 6.81 -1.70 -5.78
N LEU A 133 5.88 -1.83 -4.84
CA LEU A 133 4.44 -1.89 -5.12
C LEU A 133 3.87 -0.52 -5.52
N ALA A 134 4.36 0.55 -4.88
CA ALA A 134 3.82 1.89 -4.99
C ALA A 134 4.28 2.67 -6.22
N ARG A 135 5.50 2.39 -6.71
CA ARG A 135 6.08 3.11 -7.85
C ARG A 135 5.18 3.04 -9.08
N ARG A 136 5.29 4.07 -9.91
CA ARG A 136 4.50 4.21 -11.14
C ARG A 136 4.70 2.99 -12.04
N SER A 137 3.61 2.35 -12.42
CA SER A 137 3.62 1.24 -13.38
C SER A 137 2.29 1.08 -14.10
N ASN A 138 2.33 0.32 -15.19
CA ASN A 138 1.14 -0.13 -15.94
C ASN A 138 0.56 -1.45 -15.40
N GLY A 139 1.09 -1.99 -14.30
CA GLY A 139 0.52 -3.16 -13.64
C GLY A 139 -0.82 -2.85 -12.99
N ASP A 140 -1.58 -3.89 -12.65
CA ASP A 140 -2.91 -3.77 -12.05
C ASP A 140 -2.85 -2.92 -10.75
N PRO A 141 -3.50 -1.75 -10.71
CA PRO A 141 -3.50 -0.90 -9.52
C PRO A 141 -4.19 -1.53 -8.32
N LEU A 142 -5.23 -2.35 -8.52
CA LEU A 142 -5.99 -2.95 -7.43
C LEU A 142 -5.18 -4.03 -6.72
N GLU A 143 -4.50 -4.89 -7.48
CA GLU A 143 -3.62 -5.90 -6.91
C GLU A 143 -2.46 -5.27 -6.12
N ARG A 144 -1.88 -4.17 -6.63
CA ARG A 144 -0.81 -3.44 -5.93
C ARG A 144 -1.30 -2.73 -4.67
N GLU A 145 -2.47 -2.10 -4.73
CA GLU A 145 -3.12 -1.48 -3.57
C GLU A 145 -3.36 -2.52 -2.46
N LYS A 146 -3.93 -3.67 -2.83
CA LYS A 146 -4.19 -4.78 -1.92
C LYS A 146 -2.91 -5.34 -1.32
N ALA A 147 -1.88 -5.57 -2.14
CA ALA A 147 -0.58 -6.07 -1.69
C ALA A 147 0.10 -5.10 -0.69
N LEU A 148 0.05 -3.79 -0.95
CA LEU A 148 0.59 -2.80 0.00
C LEU A 148 -0.22 -2.78 1.30
N ALA A 149 -1.55 -2.89 1.22
CA ALA A 149 -2.40 -2.95 2.40
C ALA A 149 -2.11 -4.20 3.24
N GLU A 150 -1.96 -5.36 2.62
CA GLU A 150 -1.60 -6.61 3.30
C GLU A 150 -0.19 -6.55 3.91
N LEU A 151 0.78 -5.96 3.21
CA LEU A 151 2.13 -5.76 3.72
C LEU A 151 2.12 -4.95 5.03
N LEU A 152 1.37 -3.85 5.07
CA LEU A 152 1.23 -3.00 6.27
C LEU A 152 0.41 -3.67 7.38
N ARG A 153 -0.67 -4.39 7.04
CA ARG A 153 -1.43 -5.21 8.01
C ARG A 153 -0.54 -6.29 8.64
N GLY A 154 0.38 -6.87 7.88
CA GLY A 154 1.36 -7.84 8.35
C GLY A 154 2.33 -7.27 9.40
N GLN A 155 2.51 -5.94 9.44
CA GLN A 155 3.28 -5.25 10.48
C GLN A 155 2.43 -4.84 11.69
N GLY A 156 1.14 -5.21 11.73
CA GLY A 156 0.24 -4.91 12.85
C GLY A 156 -0.34 -3.49 12.82
N TYR A 157 -0.39 -2.83 11.66
CA TYR A 157 -1.08 -1.55 11.50
C TYR A 157 -2.54 -1.74 11.07
N TYR A 158 -3.38 -0.77 11.42
CA TYR A 158 -4.69 -0.65 10.77
C TYR A 158 -4.51 -0.10 9.36
N VAL A 159 -5.16 -0.74 8.39
CA VAL A 159 -5.16 -0.28 7.01
C VAL A 159 -6.58 -0.24 6.45
N ILE A 160 -6.91 0.90 5.86
CA ILE A 160 -8.12 1.14 5.08
C ILE A 160 -7.70 1.19 3.61
N SER A 161 -8.24 0.30 2.79
CA SER A 161 -8.09 0.29 1.33
C SER A 161 -9.46 0.13 0.68
N HIS A 162 -9.57 0.42 -0.62
CA HIS A 162 -10.77 0.12 -1.40
C HIS A 162 -10.86 -1.36 -1.78
#